data_AF-A0A812EBT2-F1
#
_entry.id   AF-A0A812EBT2-F1
#
_cell.length_a   1.000
_cell.length_b   1.000
_cell.length_c   1.000
_cell.angle_alpha   90.00
_cell.angle_beta   90.00
_cell.angle_gamma   90.00
#
_symmetry.space_group_name_H-M   'P 1'
#
loop_
_entity.id
_entity.type
_entity.pdbx_description
1 polymer ?
#
loop_
_entity_poly.entity_id
_entity_poly.type
_entity_poly.pdbx_seq_one_letter_code
_entity_poly.pdbx_strand_id
1 'polypeptide(L)'
;MSTNARTVAKTVTRLRLATVFYSYAFRSSLQSVYLFIYLSAYFRLSIIYIYLLQFSIFISLCSYLSIYLSNYLCLFVIYLSIYLSMSVRYLSIYLSIYVCSLSIYLSIYLILFSIYLSLCLLASNSENLSIYRSRSLTSLTNSLSLSLSLSLSLSLSLSLSHIYIYI
;
A
#
# COMPACT_ATOMS: atom_id res chain seq x y z
N MET A 1 -21.03 -56.61 94.65
CA MET A 1 -21.04 -56.89 93.20
C MET A 1 -21.78 -55.84 92.35
N SER A 2 -22.55 -54.89 92.91
CA SER A 2 -23.38 -53.94 92.12
C SER A 2 -22.65 -52.69 91.58
N THR A 3 -21.47 -52.34 92.12
CA THR A 3 -20.71 -51.16 91.70
C THR A 3 -20.07 -51.31 90.32
N ASN A 4 -19.65 -52.53 89.95
CA ASN A 4 -19.05 -52.82 88.63
C ASN A 4 -20.05 -52.70 87.47
N ALA A 5 -21.31 -53.09 87.66
CA ALA A 5 -22.30 -53.00 86.59
C ALA A 5 -22.63 -51.54 86.22
N ARG A 6 -22.67 -50.65 87.22
CA ARG A 6 -23.00 -49.22 87.02
C ARG A 6 -21.85 -48.45 86.38
N THR A 7 -20.60 -48.78 86.71
CA THR A 7 -19.42 -48.19 86.07
C THR A 7 -19.27 -48.68 84.64
N VAL A 8 -19.49 -49.96 84.37
CA VAL A 8 -19.49 -50.53 83.01
C VAL A 8 -20.59 -49.94 82.14
N ALA A 9 -21.82 -49.76 82.65
CA ALA A 9 -22.88 -49.10 81.90
C ALA A 9 -22.55 -47.64 81.55
N LYS A 10 -21.87 -46.92 82.47
CA LYS A 10 -21.39 -45.54 82.23
C LYS A 10 -20.26 -45.47 81.21
N THR A 11 -19.35 -46.44 81.17
CA THR A 11 -18.27 -46.47 80.18
C THR A 11 -18.78 -46.85 78.80
N VAL A 12 -19.71 -47.81 78.69
CA VAL A 12 -20.33 -48.21 77.42
C VAL A 12 -21.14 -47.07 76.80
N THR A 13 -21.91 -46.33 77.60
CA THR A 13 -22.65 -45.15 77.12
C THR A 13 -21.74 -44.02 76.67
N ARG A 14 -20.63 -43.76 77.40
CA ARG A 14 -19.59 -42.81 76.98
C ARG A 14 -18.92 -43.21 75.67
N LEU A 15 -18.60 -44.49 75.48
CA LEU A 15 -18.01 -44.99 74.24
C LEU A 15 -18.99 -44.87 73.06
N ARG A 16 -20.28 -45.20 73.25
CA ARG A 16 -21.31 -45.01 72.21
C ARG A 16 -21.50 -43.55 71.82
N LEU A 17 -21.47 -42.64 72.77
CA LEU A 17 -21.52 -41.20 72.47
C LEU A 17 -20.28 -40.76 71.71
N ALA A 18 -19.08 -41.17 72.14
CA ALA A 18 -17.83 -40.83 71.48
C ALA A 18 -17.77 -41.31 70.01
N THR A 19 -18.26 -42.51 69.71
CA THR A 19 -18.31 -43.03 68.33
C THR A 19 -19.32 -42.28 67.46
N VAL A 20 -20.48 -41.88 68.01
CA VAL A 20 -21.47 -41.06 67.29
C VAL A 20 -20.92 -39.66 67.03
N PHE A 21 -20.27 -39.03 68.01
CA PHE A 21 -19.62 -37.72 67.80
C PHE A 21 -18.49 -37.80 66.77
N TYR A 22 -17.68 -38.86 66.81
CA TYR A 22 -16.61 -39.06 65.84
C TYR A 22 -17.14 -39.24 64.41
N SER A 23 -18.21 -40.01 64.23
CA SER A 23 -18.82 -40.20 62.90
C SER A 23 -19.45 -38.92 62.35
N TYR A 24 -20.08 -38.11 63.21
CA TYR A 24 -20.62 -36.80 62.82
C TYR A 24 -19.52 -35.79 62.48
N ALA A 25 -18.45 -35.74 63.27
CA ALA A 25 -17.28 -34.90 63.01
C ALA A 25 -16.59 -35.30 61.70
N PHE A 26 -16.44 -36.60 61.44
CA PHE A 26 -15.87 -37.11 60.20
C PHE A 26 -16.74 -36.74 58.99
N ARG A 27 -18.06 -36.95 59.06
CA ARG A 27 -18.98 -36.62 57.95
C ARG A 27 -19.02 -35.11 57.64
N SER A 28 -19.05 -34.26 58.67
CA SER A 28 -19.01 -32.80 58.50
C SER A 28 -17.68 -32.33 57.91
N SER A 29 -16.55 -32.95 58.27
CA SER A 29 -15.24 -32.65 57.67
C SER A 29 -15.14 -33.02 56.19
N LEU A 30 -15.73 -34.14 55.76
CA LEU A 30 -15.74 -34.51 54.33
C LEU A 30 -16.61 -33.56 53.51
N GLN A 31 -17.72 -33.09 54.08
CA GLN A 31 -18.61 -32.15 53.41
C GLN A 31 -17.96 -30.77 53.25
N SER A 32 -17.18 -30.31 54.24
CA SER A 32 -16.43 -29.06 54.13
C SER A 32 -15.28 -29.17 53.12
N VAL A 33 -14.56 -30.29 53.08
CA VAL A 33 -13.52 -30.55 52.07
C VAL A 33 -14.11 -30.61 50.66
N TYR A 34 -15.24 -31.30 50.47
CA TYR A 34 -15.94 -31.35 49.19
C TYR A 34 -16.37 -29.95 48.72
N LEU A 35 -16.97 -29.16 49.61
CA LEU A 35 -17.37 -27.77 49.32
C LEU A 35 -16.16 -26.92 48.93
N PHE A 36 -15.04 -27.05 49.67
CA PHE A 36 -13.81 -26.32 49.38
C PHE A 36 -13.25 -26.67 47.99
N ILE A 37 -13.17 -27.96 47.66
CA ILE A 37 -12.69 -28.42 46.36
C ILE A 37 -13.59 -27.89 45.24
N TYR A 38 -14.91 -28.06 45.39
CA TYR A 38 -15.89 -27.60 44.41
C TYR A 38 -15.78 -26.10 44.18
N LEU A 39 -15.73 -25.29 45.24
CA LEU A 39 -15.60 -23.85 45.15
C LEU A 39 -14.26 -23.44 44.52
N SER A 40 -13.16 -24.11 44.88
CA SER A 40 -11.84 -23.85 44.31
C SER A 40 -11.75 -24.20 42.82
N ALA A 41 -12.47 -25.24 42.39
CA ALA A 41 -12.53 -25.66 41.00
C ALA A 41 -13.40 -24.68 40.18
N TYR A 42 -14.56 -24.30 40.72
CA TYR A 42 -15.43 -23.31 40.11
C TYR A 42 -14.73 -21.97 39.93
N PHE A 43 -14.01 -21.50 40.94
CA PHE A 43 -13.24 -20.24 40.87
C PHE A 43 -12.10 -20.31 39.84
N ARG A 44 -11.42 -21.45 39.73
CA ARG A 44 -10.39 -21.64 38.69
C ARG A 44 -10.99 -21.60 37.29
N LEU A 45 -12.11 -22.28 37.08
CA LEU A 45 -12.81 -22.30 35.80
C LEU A 45 -13.34 -20.91 35.42
N SER A 46 -13.89 -20.16 36.37
CA SER A 46 -14.38 -18.81 36.10
C SER A 46 -13.26 -17.86 35.68
N ILE A 47 -12.09 -17.94 36.32
CA ILE A 47 -10.91 -17.18 35.91
C ILE A 47 -10.47 -17.54 34.49
N ILE A 48 -10.37 -18.84 34.18
CA ILE A 48 -9.98 -19.30 32.83
C ILE A 48 -10.96 -18.77 31.78
N TYR A 49 -12.27 -18.82 32.07
CA TYR A 49 -13.30 -18.32 31.17
C TYR A 49 -13.16 -16.81 30.91
N ILE A 50 -12.90 -16.01 31.95
CA ILE A 50 -12.68 -14.56 31.81
C ILE A 50 -11.47 -14.28 30.91
N TYR A 51 -10.36 -15.00 31.11
CA TYR A 51 -9.16 -14.84 30.26
C TYR A 51 -9.44 -15.21 28.79
N LEU A 52 -10.17 -16.29 28.54
CA LEU A 52 -10.54 -16.69 27.18
C LEU A 52 -11.43 -15.63 26.51
N LEU A 53 -12.39 -15.07 27.25
CA LEU A 53 -13.23 -13.98 26.76
C LEU A 53 -12.40 -12.75 26.41
N GLN A 54 -11.53 -12.30 27.31
CA GLN A 54 -10.65 -11.16 27.05
C GLN A 54 -9.76 -11.39 25.82
N PHE A 55 -9.21 -12.60 25.69
CA PHE A 55 -8.38 -12.96 24.54
C PHE A 55 -9.18 -12.93 23.23
N SER A 56 -10.40 -13.45 23.23
CA SER A 56 -11.28 -13.42 22.05
C SER A 56 -11.63 -11.99 21.61
N ILE A 57 -11.92 -11.12 22.58
CA ILE A 57 -12.21 -9.70 22.33
C ILE A 57 -10.98 -9.00 21.76
N PHE A 58 -9.81 -9.25 22.35
CA PHE A 58 -8.55 -8.69 21.87
C PHE A 58 -8.28 -9.05 20.40
N ILE A 59 -8.41 -10.34 20.04
CA ILE A 59 -8.23 -10.78 18.65
C ILE A 59 -9.23 -10.09 17.72
N SER A 60 -10.51 -10.02 18.11
CA SER A 60 -11.55 -9.39 17.27
C SER A 60 -11.30 -7.90 17.04
N LEU A 61 -10.76 -7.20 18.05
CA LEU A 61 -10.43 -5.78 17.93
C LEU A 61 -9.21 -5.60 17.03
N CYS A 62 -8.18 -6.43 17.20
CA CYS A 62 -6.99 -6.39 16.36
C CYS A 62 -7.30 -6.68 14.89
N SER A 63 -8.18 -7.65 14.60
CA SER A 63 -8.58 -7.95 13.22
C SER A 63 -9.43 -6.86 12.60
N TYR A 64 -10.35 -6.26 13.35
CA TYR A 64 -11.12 -5.11 12.87
C TYR A 64 -10.20 -3.92 12.55
N LEU A 65 -9.27 -3.61 13.45
CA LEU A 65 -8.31 -2.53 13.25
C LEU A 65 -7.38 -2.79 12.07
N SER A 66 -6.91 -4.02 11.89
CA SER A 66 -6.03 -4.36 10.76
C SER A 66 -6.73 -4.20 9.41
N ILE A 67 -7.99 -4.64 9.31
CA ILE A 67 -8.81 -4.49 8.10
C ILE A 67 -9.11 -3.02 7.82
N TYR A 68 -9.46 -2.26 8.86
CA TYR A 68 -9.72 -0.83 8.71
C TYR A 68 -8.47 -0.10 8.21
N LEU A 69 -7.33 -0.36 8.84
CA LEU A 69 -6.05 0.26 8.47
C LEU A 69 -5.62 -0.16 7.06
N SER A 70 -5.76 -1.44 6.69
CA SER A 70 -5.40 -1.91 5.34
C SER A 70 -6.24 -1.24 4.27
N ASN A 71 -7.55 -1.07 4.51
CA ASN A 71 -8.43 -0.41 3.57
C ASN A 71 -8.08 1.07 3.40
N TYR A 72 -7.80 1.76 4.51
CA TYR A 72 -7.36 3.15 4.46
C TYR A 72 -6.04 3.30 3.69
N LEU A 73 -5.07 2.41 3.94
CA LEU A 73 -3.79 2.42 3.23
C LEU A 73 -3.97 2.15 1.73
N CYS A 74 -4.79 1.17 1.35
CA CYS A 74 -5.10 0.89 -0.04
C CYS A 74 -5.72 2.11 -0.75
N LEU A 75 -6.69 2.77 -0.12
CA LEU A 75 -7.30 3.98 -0.68
C LEU A 75 -6.27 5.10 -0.84
N PHE A 76 -5.39 5.30 0.15
CA PHE A 76 -4.32 6.28 0.09
C PHE A 76 -3.35 6.00 -1.07
N VAL A 77 -2.94 4.74 -1.26
CA VAL A 77 -2.06 4.34 -2.37
C VAL A 77 -2.73 4.58 -3.72
N ILE A 78 -4.03 4.27 -3.86
CA ILE A 78 -4.79 4.52 -5.08
C ILE A 78 -4.88 6.03 -5.36
N TYR A 79 -5.16 6.84 -4.34
CA TYR A 79 -5.19 8.30 -4.49
C TYR A 79 -3.83 8.84 -4.94
N LEU A 80 -2.75 8.36 -4.31
CA LEU A 80 -1.39 8.75 -4.66
C LEU A 80 -1.02 8.31 -6.08
N SER A 81 -1.40 7.11 -6.52
CA SER A 81 -1.11 6.62 -7.86
C SER A 81 -1.84 7.43 -8.93
N ILE A 82 -3.09 7.81 -8.67
CA ILE A 82 -3.85 8.70 -9.54
C ILE A 82 -3.16 10.07 -9.62
N TYR A 83 -2.84 10.67 -8.48
CA TYR A 83 -2.17 11.97 -8.44
C TYR A 83 -0.83 11.94 -9.20
N LEU A 84 -0.01 10.92 -8.96
CA LEU A 84 1.28 10.76 -9.62
C LEU A 84 1.10 10.58 -11.13
N SER A 85 0.14 9.75 -11.56
CA SER A 85 -0.15 9.54 -12.99
C SER A 85 -0.55 10.85 -13.70
N MET A 86 -1.34 11.70 -13.03
CA MET A 86 -1.72 12.99 -13.55
C MET A 86 -0.50 13.92 -13.65
N SER A 87 0.32 13.97 -12.60
CA SER A 87 1.52 14.82 -12.59
C SER A 87 2.53 14.44 -13.69
N VAL A 88 2.77 13.14 -13.91
CA VAL A 88 3.66 12.64 -14.97
C VAL A 88 3.10 12.98 -16.35
N ARG A 89 1.77 12.89 -16.53
CA ARG A 89 1.10 13.31 -17.77
C ARG A 89 1.29 14.80 -18.06
N TYR A 90 1.13 15.67 -17.06
CA TYR A 90 1.36 17.11 -17.27
C TYR A 90 2.81 17.41 -17.62
N LEU A 91 3.75 16.73 -16.96
CA LEU A 91 5.18 16.89 -17.24
C LEU A 91 5.54 16.41 -18.66
N SER A 92 4.97 15.30 -19.12
CA SER A 92 5.23 14.78 -20.47
C SER A 92 4.70 15.72 -21.56
N ILE A 93 3.53 16.32 -21.35
CA ILE A 93 2.97 17.33 -22.26
C ILE A 93 3.85 18.59 -22.29
N TYR A 94 4.30 19.07 -21.13
CA TYR A 94 5.18 20.23 -21.07
C TYR A 94 6.51 19.98 -21.81
N LEU A 95 7.10 18.81 -21.59
CA LEU A 95 8.35 18.41 -22.23
C LEU A 95 8.18 18.26 -23.75
N SER A 96 7.06 17.69 -24.22
CA SER A 96 6.80 17.53 -25.66
C SER A 96 6.67 18.88 -26.37
N ILE A 97 6.01 19.87 -25.74
CA ILE A 97 5.94 21.24 -26.24
C ILE A 97 7.33 21.87 -26.31
N TYR A 98 8.14 21.71 -25.26
CA TYR A 98 9.50 22.23 -25.22
C TYR A 98 10.36 21.64 -26.35
N VAL A 99 10.37 20.32 -26.51
CA VAL A 99 11.11 19.63 -27.57
C VAL A 99 10.64 20.07 -28.96
N CYS A 100 9.33 20.24 -29.17
CA CYS A 100 8.77 20.76 -30.41
C CYS A 100 9.32 22.17 -30.72
N SER A 101 9.26 23.08 -29.75
CA SER A 101 9.78 24.45 -29.93
C SER A 101 11.28 24.49 -30.25
N LEU A 102 12.08 23.62 -29.61
CA LEU A 102 13.51 23.51 -29.88
C LEU A 102 13.78 22.95 -31.28
N SER A 103 12.99 21.97 -31.74
CA SER A 103 13.12 21.39 -33.08
C SER A 103 12.82 22.42 -34.17
N ILE A 104 11.82 23.28 -33.96
CA ILE A 104 11.48 24.38 -34.87
C ILE A 104 12.59 25.43 -34.88
N TYR A 105 13.14 25.78 -33.72
CA TYR A 105 14.25 26.73 -33.65
C TYR A 105 15.48 26.21 -34.40
N LEU A 106 15.84 24.93 -34.19
CA LEU A 106 16.99 24.31 -34.84
C LEU A 106 16.79 24.18 -36.36
N SER A 107 15.57 23.87 -36.82
CA SER A 107 15.28 23.78 -38.25
C SER A 107 15.44 25.15 -38.93
N ILE A 108 14.94 26.22 -38.32
CA ILE A 108 15.12 27.60 -38.81
C ILE A 108 16.61 27.96 -38.88
N TYR A 109 17.39 27.62 -37.84
CA TYR A 109 18.83 27.89 -37.83
C TYR A 109 19.58 27.14 -38.96
N LEU A 110 19.29 25.85 -39.15
CA LEU A 110 19.86 25.04 -40.23
C LEU A 110 19.49 25.57 -41.62
N ILE A 111 18.26 26.02 -41.79
CA ILE A 111 17.79 26.67 -43.03
C ILE A 111 18.60 27.93 -43.31
N LEU A 112 18.73 28.83 -42.33
CA LEU A 112 19.51 30.06 -42.49
C LEU A 112 20.98 29.77 -42.82
N PHE A 113 21.57 28.75 -42.19
CA PHE A 113 22.93 28.31 -42.49
C PHE A 113 23.06 27.76 -43.93
N SER A 114 22.09 26.97 -44.39
CA SER A 114 22.07 26.44 -45.75
C SER A 114 21.93 27.55 -46.81
N ILE A 115 21.11 28.57 -46.53
CA ILE A 115 20.94 29.75 -47.37
C ILE A 115 22.27 30.52 -47.44
N TYR A 116 22.91 30.78 -46.29
CA TYR A 116 24.19 31.46 -46.23
C TYR A 116 25.29 30.74 -47.03
N LEU A 117 25.42 29.41 -46.85
CA LEU A 117 26.40 28.60 -47.56
C LEU A 117 26.14 28.62 -49.08
N SER A 118 24.88 28.51 -49.50
CA SER A 118 24.50 28.54 -50.90
C SER A 118 24.80 29.90 -51.58
N LEU A 119 24.59 31.01 -50.87
CA LEU A 119 24.92 32.35 -51.34
C LEU A 119 26.43 32.51 -51.51
N CYS A 120 27.22 32.01 -50.56
CA CYS A 120 28.68 32.06 -50.63
C CYS A 120 29.22 31.24 -51.83
N LEU A 121 28.70 30.03 -52.05
CA LEU A 121 29.04 29.18 -53.20
C LEU A 121 28.63 29.80 -54.55
N LEU A 122 27.49 30.49 -54.58
CA LEU A 122 27.01 31.18 -55.78
C LEU A 122 27.91 32.38 -56.12
N ALA A 123 28.39 33.09 -55.10
CA ALA A 123 29.28 34.23 -55.27
C ALA A 123 30.66 33.84 -55.83
N SER A 124 31.13 32.60 -55.58
CA SER A 124 32.42 32.12 -56.08
C SER A 124 32.38 31.53 -57.51
N ASN A 125 31.22 31.11 -58.02
CA ASN A 125 31.08 30.40 -59.32
C ASN A 125 30.61 31.29 -60.49
N SER A 126 30.86 32.59 -60.44
CA SER A 126 30.26 33.60 -61.33
C SER A 126 30.92 33.74 -62.70
N GLU A 127 30.97 32.69 -63.53
CA GLU A 127 31.42 32.80 -64.94
C GLU A 127 30.45 32.26 -66.00
N ASN A 128 29.32 31.60 -65.67
CA ASN A 128 28.32 31.15 -66.66
C ASN A 128 26.87 31.49 -66.23
N LEU A 129 26.33 32.64 -66.69
CA LEU A 129 25.64 33.55 -65.76
C LEU A 129 24.10 33.59 -65.67
N SER A 130 23.29 32.93 -66.49
CA SER A 130 21.82 33.10 -66.40
C SER A 130 21.02 31.80 -66.23
N ILE A 131 21.28 30.80 -67.07
CA ILE A 131 20.52 29.54 -67.07
C ILE A 131 20.94 28.65 -65.88
N TYR A 132 22.23 28.59 -65.56
CA TYR A 132 22.70 27.87 -64.37
C TYR A 132 22.26 28.55 -63.08
N ARG A 133 22.26 29.89 -63.05
CA ARG A 133 21.82 30.69 -61.90
C ARG A 133 20.32 30.53 -61.62
N SER A 134 19.49 30.52 -62.66
CA SER A 134 18.05 30.29 -62.48
C SER A 134 17.78 28.85 -62.04
N ARG A 135 18.43 27.86 -62.65
CA ARG A 135 18.31 26.45 -62.28
C ARG A 135 18.77 26.20 -60.84
N SER A 136 19.89 26.78 -60.41
CA SER A 136 20.43 26.62 -59.05
C SER A 136 19.57 27.29 -57.98
N LEU A 137 19.00 28.47 -58.26
CA LEU A 137 18.03 29.09 -57.36
C LEU A 137 16.76 28.24 -57.24
N THR A 138 16.22 27.72 -58.36
CA THR A 138 15.01 26.88 -58.32
C THR A 138 15.24 25.56 -57.59
N SER A 139 16.42 24.94 -57.71
CA SER A 139 16.74 23.74 -56.95
C SER A 139 16.91 24.04 -55.46
N LEU A 140 17.51 25.18 -55.12
CA LEU A 140 17.67 25.61 -53.73
C LEU A 140 16.31 25.86 -53.08
N THR A 141 15.42 26.62 -53.74
CA THR A 141 14.07 26.89 -53.21
C THR A 141 13.26 25.62 -53.01
N ASN A 142 13.38 24.66 -53.93
CA ASN A 142 12.71 23.35 -53.79
C ASN A 142 13.32 22.51 -52.66
N SER A 143 14.64 22.50 -52.50
CA SER A 143 15.28 21.78 -51.39
C SER A 143 14.92 22.38 -50.02
N LEU A 144 14.81 23.71 -49.95
CA LEU A 144 14.42 24.44 -48.76
C LEU A 144 12.96 24.19 -48.39
N SER A 145 12.03 24.28 -49.35
CA SER A 145 10.61 24.02 -49.09
C SER A 145 10.37 22.56 -48.67
N LEU A 146 11.11 21.61 -49.25
CA LEU A 146 11.04 20.21 -48.89
C LEU A 146 11.63 19.95 -47.50
N SER A 147 12.77 20.57 -47.16
CA SER A 147 13.35 20.48 -45.81
C SER A 147 12.45 21.09 -44.72
N LEU A 148 11.78 22.19 -45.03
CA LEU A 148 10.89 22.89 -44.10
C LEU A 148 9.61 22.09 -43.86
N SER A 149 8.99 21.59 -44.94
CA SER A 149 7.81 20.72 -44.82
C SER A 149 8.11 19.40 -44.10
N LEU A 150 9.28 18.79 -44.33
CA LEU A 150 9.68 17.56 -43.64
C LEU A 150 9.96 17.82 -42.16
N SER A 151 10.67 18.90 -41.83
CA SER A 151 10.97 19.24 -40.42
C SER A 151 9.71 19.58 -39.62
N LEU A 152 8.78 20.36 -40.18
CA LEU A 152 7.50 20.66 -39.54
C LEU A 152 6.65 19.40 -39.38
N SER A 153 6.50 18.60 -40.43
CA SER A 153 5.69 17.38 -40.34
C SER A 153 6.26 16.38 -39.32
N LEU A 154 7.59 16.22 -39.24
CA LEU A 154 8.21 15.38 -38.22
C LEU A 154 7.95 15.93 -36.81
N SER A 155 8.14 17.24 -36.58
CA SER A 155 7.91 17.87 -35.26
C SER A 155 6.45 17.77 -34.80
N LEU A 156 5.49 17.93 -35.72
CA LEU A 156 4.07 17.75 -35.44
C LEU A 156 3.73 16.27 -35.21
N SER A 157 4.28 15.35 -36.00
CA SER A 157 4.02 13.91 -35.81
C SER A 157 4.55 13.40 -34.47
N LEU A 158 5.74 13.83 -34.05
CA LEU A 158 6.35 13.48 -32.77
C LEU A 158 5.58 14.09 -31.60
N SER A 159 5.16 15.35 -31.70
CA SER A 159 4.35 15.97 -30.66
C SER A 159 2.96 15.35 -30.53
N LEU A 160 2.25 15.09 -31.64
CA LEU A 160 0.94 14.43 -31.60
C LEU A 160 1.02 12.97 -31.13
N SER A 161 2.01 12.19 -31.58
CA SER A 161 2.17 10.81 -31.11
C SER A 161 2.43 10.75 -29.61
N HIS A 162 3.25 11.65 -29.07
CA HIS A 162 3.49 11.74 -27.64
C HIS A 162 2.28 12.27 -26.85
N ILE A 163 1.38 13.03 -27.45
CA ILE A 163 0.13 13.46 -26.79
C ILE A 163 -0.90 12.32 -26.82
N TYR A 164 -1.01 11.61 -27.95
CA TYR A 164 -1.98 10.52 -28.14
C TYR A 164 -1.70 9.31 -27.24
N ILE A 165 -0.43 9.02 -26.93
CA ILE A 165 -0.07 7.95 -25.97
C ILE A 165 -0.58 8.27 -24.54
N TYR A 166 -0.86 9.54 -24.23
CA TYR A 166 -1.21 9.99 -22.88
C TYR A 166 -2.70 10.37 -22.72
N ILE A 167 -3.50 10.28 -23.79
CA ILE A 167 -4.97 10.44 -23.79
C ILE A 167 -5.61 9.04 -23.70
#